data_AF-A0A5B9W7D9-F1
#
_entry.id   AF-A0A5B9W7D9-F1
#
_cell.length_a   1.000
_cell.length_b   1.000
_cell.length_c   1.000
_cell.angle_alpha   90.00
_cell.angle_beta   90.00
_cell.angle_gamma   90.00
#
_symmetry.space_group_name_H-M   'P 1'
#
loop_
_entity.id
_entity.type
_entity.pdbx_description
1 polymer ?
#
loop_
_entity_poly.entity_id
_entity_poly.type
_entity_poly.pdbx_seq_one_letter_code
_entity_poly.pdbx_strand_id
1 'polypeptide(L)'
;MHTYPSDERRISDVERGRSCEAVVPAPAGTTLQVGDSVLFALSSTGPGAEPRYVKGGDSVLVSLTVVTDLGTNDPDTGRPLVRIAWTAPGPEARPDGGERPHARRSRRAT
;
A
#
# COMPACT_ATOMS: atom_id res chain seq x y z
N MET A 1 7.83 12.20 -6.40
CA MET A 1 7.38 11.02 -5.66
C MET A 1 7.43 11.35 -4.17
N HIS A 2 6.34 11.12 -3.46
CA HIS A 2 6.21 11.48 -2.04
C HIS A 2 6.31 10.24 -1.18
N THR A 3 7.12 10.31 -0.11
CA THR A 3 7.35 9.18 0.79
C THR A 3 6.70 9.45 2.14
N TYR A 4 5.96 8.46 2.63
CA TYR A 4 5.28 8.49 3.91
C TYR A 4 5.86 7.42 4.85
N PRO A 5 6.13 7.77 6.11
CA PRO A 5 6.52 6.80 7.12
C PRO A 5 5.39 5.79 7.38
N SER A 6 5.74 4.53 7.57
CA SER A 6 4.80 3.45 7.88
C SER A 6 5.46 2.37 8.72
N ASP A 7 4.63 1.58 9.40
CA ASP A 7 5.06 0.36 10.08
C ASP A 7 4.91 -0.88 9.17
N GLU A 8 5.50 -1.99 9.60
CA GLU A 8 5.49 -3.26 8.86
C GLU A 8 4.06 -3.74 8.59
N ARG A 9 3.17 -3.63 9.59
CA ARG A 9 1.78 -4.09 9.46
C ARG A 9 1.07 -3.31 8.36
N ARG A 10 1.22 -1.99 8.35
CA ARG A 10 0.64 -1.09 7.36
C ARG A 10 1.10 -1.46 5.96
N ILE A 11 2.41 -1.61 5.76
CA ILE A 11 2.98 -2.02 4.47
C ILE A 11 2.38 -3.35 4.03
N SER A 12 2.37 -4.33 4.92
CA SER A 12 1.85 -5.67 4.65
C SER A 12 0.34 -5.72 4.35
N ASP A 13 -0.43 -4.76 4.86
CA ASP A 13 -1.85 -4.59 4.57
C ASP A 13 -2.06 -3.92 3.20
N VAL A 14 -1.22 -2.96 2.82
CA VAL A 14 -1.26 -2.35 1.48
C VAL A 14 -0.89 -3.36 0.40
N GLU A 15 0.19 -4.11 0.59
CA GLU A 15 0.65 -5.14 -0.35
C GLU A 15 -0.39 -6.23 -0.61
N ARG A 16 -1.17 -6.58 0.42
CA ARG A 16 -2.23 -7.59 0.31
C ARG A 16 -3.60 -7.01 -0.02
N GLY A 17 -3.68 -5.72 -0.36
CA GLY A 17 -4.93 -5.05 -0.69
C GLY A 17 -5.93 -4.94 0.46
N ARG A 18 -5.50 -5.16 1.71
CA ARG A 18 -6.34 -5.02 2.92
C ARG A 18 -6.49 -3.57 3.36
N SER A 19 -5.58 -2.69 2.93
CA SER A 19 -5.72 -1.25 3.09
C SER A 19 -5.49 -0.52 1.78
N CYS A 20 -6.48 0.28 1.39
CA CYS A 20 -6.52 0.99 0.11
C CYS A 20 -6.67 2.51 0.26
N GLU A 21 -6.55 3.01 1.49
CA GLU A 21 -6.69 4.43 1.81
C GLU A 21 -5.86 4.83 3.02
N ALA A 22 -5.41 6.08 3.06
CA ALA A 22 -4.69 6.68 4.18
C ALA A 22 -5.09 8.14 4.36
N VAL A 23 -4.94 8.65 5.58
CA VAL A 23 -4.86 10.09 5.83
C VAL A 23 -3.40 10.44 6.06
N VAL A 24 -2.90 11.41 5.29
CA VAL A 24 -1.50 11.82 5.32
C VAL A 24 -1.40 13.34 5.24
N PRO A 25 -0.33 13.95 5.80
CA PRO A 25 -0.05 15.35 5.54
C PRO A 25 0.31 15.56 4.07
N ALA A 26 -0.14 16.69 3.52
CA ALA A 26 0.27 17.12 2.20
C ALA A 26 1.80 17.33 2.16
N PRO A 27 2.46 16.98 1.05
CA PRO A 27 3.88 17.19 0.91
C PRO A 27 4.23 18.69 0.86
N ALA A 28 5.41 19.06 1.35
CA ALA A 28 5.82 20.46 1.41
C ALA A 28 5.91 21.07 0.01
N GLY A 29 5.27 22.23 -0.19
CA GLY A 29 5.35 23.00 -1.44
C GLY A 29 4.76 22.31 -2.67
N THR A 30 4.04 21.20 -2.50
CA THR A 30 3.48 20.40 -3.60
C THR A 30 2.08 19.91 -3.24
N THR A 31 1.27 19.67 -4.26
CA THR A 31 -0.09 19.17 -4.11
C THR A 31 -0.14 17.75 -4.65
N LEU A 32 -0.77 16.84 -3.89
CA LEU A 32 -1.05 15.50 -4.38
C LEU A 32 -2.22 15.51 -5.35
N GLN A 33 -2.10 14.75 -6.42
CA GLN A 33 -3.13 14.60 -7.45
C GLN A 33 -3.44 13.13 -7.72
N VAL A 34 -4.61 12.88 -8.30
CA VAL A 34 -4.95 11.56 -8.83
C VAL A 34 -3.95 11.21 -9.94
N GLY A 35 -3.45 9.99 -9.93
CA GLY A 35 -2.38 9.51 -10.82
C GLY A 35 -0.98 9.63 -10.24
N ASP A 36 -0.78 10.43 -9.18
CA ASP A 36 0.51 10.48 -8.49
C ASP A 36 0.85 9.13 -7.86
N SER A 37 2.15 8.87 -7.73
CA SER A 37 2.64 7.70 -7.00
C SER A 37 3.27 8.11 -5.68
N VAL A 38 2.88 7.41 -4.61
CA VAL A 38 3.38 7.62 -3.25
C VAL A 38 3.96 6.34 -2.69
N LEU A 39 5.02 6.48 -1.90
CA LEU A 39 5.76 5.37 -1.30
C LEU A 39 5.48 5.32 0.20
N PHE A 40 4.94 4.22 0.70
CA PHE A 40 4.91 3.93 2.13
C PHE A 40 6.19 3.17 2.47
N ALA A 41 7.05 3.76 3.30
CA ALA A 41 8.36 3.20 3.62
C ALA A 41 8.48 2.89 5.10
N LEU A 42 9.11 1.75 5.42
CA LEU A 42 9.32 1.31 6.78
C LEU A 42 10.12 2.36 7.55
N SER A 43 9.54 2.82 8.64
CA SER A 43 10.14 3.79 9.53
C SER A 43 10.01 3.34 10.97
N SER A 44 11.02 3.69 11.77
CA SER A 44 10.96 3.58 13.22
C SER A 44 10.78 4.97 13.81
N THR A 45 9.87 5.10 14.77
CA THR A 45 9.60 6.35 15.46
C THR A 45 9.69 6.09 16.95
N GLY A 46 10.64 6.75 17.63
CA GLY A 46 10.69 6.77 19.09
C GLY A 46 9.64 7.74 19.65
N PRO A 47 9.25 7.64 20.93
CA PRO A 47 8.33 8.58 21.54
C PRO A 47 8.82 10.03 21.39
N GLY A 48 8.03 10.88 20.73
CA GLY A 48 8.35 12.29 20.50
C GLY A 48 9.48 12.56 19.51
N ALA A 49 9.97 11.55 18.79
CA ALA A 49 11.00 11.70 17.77
C ALA A 49 10.40 11.73 16.36
N GLU A 50 11.09 12.38 15.42
CA GLU A 50 10.74 12.25 14.00
C GLU A 50 10.96 10.81 13.49
N PRO A 51 10.13 10.34 12.55
CA PRO A 51 10.30 9.04 11.93
C PRO A 51 11.64 8.90 11.22
N ARG A 52 12.33 7.78 11.43
CA ARG A 52 13.58 7.43 10.75
C ARG A 52 13.36 6.23 9.83
N TYR A 53 13.60 6.42 8.53
CA TYR A 53 13.48 5.35 7.55
C TYR A 53 14.52 4.25 7.80
N VAL A 54 14.07 3.00 7.76
CA VAL A 54 14.93 1.83 7.95
C VAL A 54 15.70 1.57 6.66
N LYS A 55 17.03 1.58 6.73
CA LYS A 55 17.88 1.32 5.56
C LYS A 55 17.69 -0.13 5.10
N GLY A 56 17.27 -0.32 3.85
CA GLY A 56 16.94 -1.64 3.31
C GLY A 56 15.65 -2.23 3.88
N GLY A 57 14.84 -1.43 4.57
CA GLY A 57 13.53 -1.83 5.05
C GLY A 57 12.49 -1.88 3.95
N ASP A 58 11.36 -2.52 4.26
CA ASP A 58 10.28 -2.71 3.33
C ASP A 58 9.64 -1.39 2.89
N SER A 59 9.10 -1.38 1.68
CA SER A 59 8.33 -0.26 1.17
C SER A 59 7.35 -0.72 0.11
N VAL A 60 6.26 0.02 -0.06
CA VAL A 60 5.25 -0.26 -1.06
C VAL A 60 4.86 1.02 -1.78
N LEU A 61 4.89 0.96 -3.11
CA LEU A 61 4.51 2.06 -3.99
C LEU A 61 3.07 1.88 -4.45
N VAL A 62 2.26 2.94 -4.36
CA VAL A 62 0.86 2.92 -4.82
C VAL A 62 0.56 4.11 -5.72
N SER A 63 -0.32 3.91 -6.68
CA SER A 63 -0.84 4.96 -7.56
C SER A 63 -2.18 5.46 -7.05
N LEU A 64 -2.30 6.77 -6.86
CA LEU A 64 -3.46 7.39 -6.24
C LEU A 64 -4.65 7.42 -7.21
N THR A 65 -5.80 6.95 -6.75
CA THR A 65 -7.08 7.03 -7.46
C THR A 65 -8.00 8.08 -6.88
N VAL A 66 -7.78 8.48 -5.62
CA VAL A 66 -8.54 9.55 -4.96
C VAL A 66 -7.58 10.39 -4.12
N VAL A 67 -7.76 11.71 -4.18
CA VAL A 67 -7.15 12.67 -3.25
C VAL A 67 -8.24 13.63 -2.80
N THR A 68 -8.42 13.79 -1.49
CA THR A 68 -9.45 14.65 -0.89
C THR A 68 -8.83 15.47 0.23
N ASP A 69 -8.90 16.79 0.11
CA ASP A 69 -8.52 17.72 1.17
C ASP A 69 -9.51 17.62 2.35
N LEU A 70 -9.00 17.53 3.57
CA LEU A 70 -9.83 17.38 4.77
C LEU A 70 -10.15 18.71 5.48
N GLY A 71 -9.66 19.84 4.97
CA GLY A 71 -9.89 21.17 5.53
C GLY A 71 -9.27 21.39 6.92
N THR A 72 -8.36 20.51 7.35
CA THR A 72 -7.69 20.56 8.64
C THR A 72 -6.19 20.33 8.48
N ASN A 73 -5.40 20.72 9.49
CA ASN A 73 -3.96 20.55 9.50
C ASN A 73 -3.53 19.44 10.46
N ASP A 74 -2.45 18.76 10.09
CA ASP A 74 -1.73 17.83 10.92
C ASP A 74 -1.09 18.58 12.11
N PRO A 75 -1.30 18.12 13.36
CA PRO A 75 -0.81 18.84 14.53
C PRO A 75 0.72 18.81 14.66
N ASP A 76 1.37 17.77 14.13
CA ASP A 76 2.82 17.59 14.25
C ASP A 76 3.59 18.41 13.20
N THR A 77 3.08 18.45 11.97
CA THR A 77 3.75 19.09 10.83
C THR A 77 3.15 20.43 10.44
N GLY A 78 1.96 20.77 10.93
CA GLY A 78 1.21 21.98 10.57
C GLY A 78 0.69 21.97 9.12
N ARG A 79 0.77 20.83 8.42
CA ARG A 79 0.43 20.72 6.99
C ARG A 79 -1.01 20.29 6.79
N PRO A 80 -1.68 20.68 5.69
CA PRO A 80 -3.02 20.21 5.38
C PRO A 80 -3.08 18.68 5.35
N LEU A 81 -4.08 18.09 5.99
CA LEU A 81 -4.36 16.66 5.89
C LEU A 81 -5.16 16.37 4.63
N VAL A 82 -4.72 15.35 3.90
CA VAL A 82 -5.43 14.81 2.75
C VAL A 82 -5.75 13.34 2.99
N ARG A 83 -6.96 12.93 2.60
CA ARG A 83 -7.30 11.52 2.44
C ARG A 83 -6.91 11.10 1.03
N ILE A 84 -6.10 10.07 0.94
CA ILE A 84 -5.68 9.44 -0.31
C ILE A 84 -6.24 8.03 -0.38
N ALA A 85 -6.56 7.58 -1.59
CA ALA A 85 -6.92 6.18 -1.86
C ALA A 85 -6.27 5.68 -3.14
N TRP A 86 -6.13 4.37 -3.25
CA TRP A 86 -5.56 3.66 -4.39
C TRP A 86 -6.33 2.37 -4.64
N THR A 87 -6.15 1.76 -5.81
CA THR A 87 -6.68 0.43 -6.08
C THR A 87 -5.80 -0.62 -5.40
N ALA A 88 -6.42 -1.60 -4.73
CA ALA A 88 -5.70 -2.78 -4.25
C ALA A 88 -4.91 -3.40 -5.40
N PRO A 89 -3.66 -3.85 -5.19
CA PRO A 89 -3.08 -4.80 -6.12
C PRO A 89 -4.06 -5.97 -6.22
N GLY A 90 -4.64 -6.16 -7.41
CA GLY A 90 -5.59 -7.24 -7.63
C GLY A 90 -4.95 -8.58 -7.21
N PRO A 91 -5.75 -9.59 -6.83
CA PRO A 91 -5.18 -10.92 -6.70
C PRO A 91 -4.48 -11.20 -8.03
N GLU A 92 -3.15 -11.37 -8.01
CA GLU A 92 -2.43 -11.89 -9.17
C GLU A 92 -3.29 -13.01 -9.72
N ALA A 93 -3.72 -12.87 -10.97
CA ALA A 93 -4.43 -13.95 -11.64
C ALA A 93 -3.54 -15.17 -11.42
N ARG A 94 -3.99 -16.10 -10.58
CA ARG A 94 -3.36 -17.41 -10.46
C ARG A 94 -3.18 -17.87 -11.91
N PRO A 95 -1.99 -18.30 -12.34
CA PRO A 95 -1.89 -18.90 -13.65
C PRO A 95 -2.88 -20.07 -13.69
N ASP A 96 -3.98 -19.87 -14.40
CA ASP A 96 -4.90 -20.91 -14.83
C ASP A 96 -4.06 -21.88 -15.66
N GLY A 97 -3.60 -22.95 -15.03
CA GLY A 97 -2.53 -23.77 -15.59
C GLY A 97 -2.31 -25.04 -14.78
N GLY A 98 -3.39 -25.76 -14.49
CA GLY A 98 -3.34 -27.05 -13.81
C GLY A 98 -4.64 -27.81 -13.93
N GLU A 99 -5.24 -27.80 -15.13
CA GLU A 99 -6.26 -28.78 -15.51
C GLU A 99 -5.71 -30.17 -15.16
N ARG A 100 -6.37 -30.86 -14.24
CA ARG A 100 -6.10 -32.28 -13.94
C ARG A 100 -6.87 -33.09 -14.98
N PRO A 101 -6.25 -33.77 -15.95
CA PRO A 101 -6.99 -34.73 -16.76
C PRO A 101 -7.06 -36.03 -15.99
N HIS A 102 -8.26 -36.29 -15.47
CA HIS A 102 -8.93 -37.58 -15.35
C HIS A 102 -8.11 -38.82 -14.95
N ALA A 103 -8.52 -39.36 -13.81
CA ALA A 103 -8.33 -40.73 -13.40
C ALA A 103 -8.62 -41.73 -14.55
N ARG A 104 -7.59 -42.40 -15.06
CA ARG A 104 -7.78 -43.60 -15.88
C ARG A 104 -7.94 -44.81 -14.97
N ARG A 105 -9.16 -45.00 -14.47
CA ARG A 105 -9.58 -46.25 -13.84
C ARG A 105 -10.08 -47.17 -14.94
N SER A 106 -9.26 -48.13 -15.36
CA SER A 106 -9.71 -49.27 -16.16
C SER A 106 -9.32 -50.55 -15.44
N ARG A 107 -10.32 -51.14 -14.78
CA ARG A 107 -10.32 -52.55 -14.39
C ARG A 107 -10.30 -53.38 -15.68
N ARG A 108 -9.50 -54.43 -15.73
CA ARG A 108 -9.97 -55.70 -16.30
C ARG A 108 -9.26 -56.86 -15.63
N ALA A 109 -10.06 -57.67 -14.95
CA ALA A 109 -9.76 -59.04 -14.59
C ALA A 109 -9.94 -59.90 -15.84
N THR A 110 -9.02 -60.82 -16.11
CA THR A 110 -9.31 -62.22 -16.42
C THR A 110 -8.05 -63.02 -16.12
#